data_AF-A7RI96-F1
#
_entry.id   AF-A7RI96-F1
#
_cell.length_a   1.000
_cell.length_b   1.000
_cell.length_c   1.000
_cell.angle_alpha   90.00
_cell.angle_beta   90.00
_cell.angle_gamma   90.00
#
_symmetry.space_group_name_H-M   'P 1'
#
loop_
_entity.id
_entity.type
_entity.pdbx_description
1 polymer ?
#
loop_
_entity_poly.entity_id
_entity_poly.type
_entity_poly.pdbx_seq_one_letter_code
_entity_poly.pdbx_strand_id
1 'polypeptide(L)'
;MMGTIKPPEEEKGIMDLPFKVYTELVKNLEVDDGWKQLAAEVICSEDCKPYYTAKRVQEISSQESFHRNSPEVLLRDMDKMGVTINEIIDALKKCRNNRAVRIIESGLKASIHGCQSEQVNLVDREGIDRL
;
A
#
# COMPACT_ATOMS: atom_id res chain seq x y z
N MET A 1 -28.12 5.53 23.71
CA MET A 1 -26.72 5.98 23.91
C MET A 1 -25.91 5.54 22.69
N MET A 2 -25.10 6.46 22.14
CA MET A 2 -24.19 6.32 20.98
C MET A 2 -23.30 5.07 21.15
N GLY A 3 -22.91 4.24 20.16
CA GLY A 3 -22.47 4.50 18.79
C GLY A 3 -20.94 4.34 18.73
N THR A 4 -20.42 3.17 18.30
CA THR A 4 -18.99 2.96 18.00
C THR A 4 -18.86 2.10 16.75
N ILE A 5 -18.87 2.77 15.60
CA ILE A 5 -18.47 2.19 14.31
C ILE A 5 -16.94 2.20 14.29
N LYS A 6 -16.30 1.02 14.14
CA LYS A 6 -14.86 0.94 13.87
C LYS A 6 -14.57 1.59 12.50
N PRO A 7 -13.48 2.36 12.34
CA PRO A 7 -13.15 2.99 11.07
C PRO A 7 -12.86 1.94 9.99
N PRO A 8 -13.44 2.06 8.77
CA PRO A 8 -13.30 1.11 7.67
C PRO A 8 -11.95 1.19 6.91
N GLU A 9 -10.81 1.32 7.61
CA GLU A 9 -9.47 1.43 7.01
C GLU A 9 -8.56 0.21 7.22
N GLU A 10 -8.99 -0.80 7.97
CA GLU A 10 -8.13 -1.93 8.39
C GLU A 10 -8.01 -3.09 7.37
N GLU A 11 -8.79 -3.10 6.28
CA GLU A 11 -8.85 -4.25 5.34
C GLU A 11 -8.38 -3.95 3.92
N LYS A 12 -7.60 -2.89 3.70
CA LYS A 12 -7.08 -2.60 2.35
C LYS A 12 -5.83 -3.44 2.07
N GLY A 13 -5.91 -4.27 1.04
CA GLY A 13 -4.79 -5.05 0.51
C GLY A 13 -3.94 -4.20 -0.43
N ILE A 14 -2.71 -4.63 -0.72
CA ILE A 14 -1.80 -3.85 -1.57
C ILE A 14 -2.34 -3.64 -2.99
N MET A 15 -3.26 -4.50 -3.43
CA MET A 15 -3.93 -4.40 -4.73
C MET A 15 -5.02 -3.31 -4.78
N ASP A 16 -5.45 -2.77 -3.64
CA ASP A 16 -6.40 -1.65 -3.57
C ASP A 16 -5.74 -0.28 -3.83
N LEU A 17 -4.42 -0.24 -3.96
CA LEU A 17 -3.70 0.98 -4.31
C LEU A 17 -4.00 1.39 -5.77
N PRO A 18 -4.04 2.70 -6.07
CA PRO A 18 -4.17 3.16 -7.44
C PRO A 18 -3.10 2.53 -8.34
N PHE A 19 -3.47 2.07 -9.53
CA PHE A 19 -2.57 1.36 -10.45
C PHE A 19 -1.22 2.06 -10.68
N LYS A 20 -1.25 3.40 -10.77
CA LYS A 20 -0.04 4.23 -10.90
C LYS A 20 0.89 4.11 -9.69
N VAL A 21 0.34 4.12 -8.48
CA VAL A 21 1.07 3.98 -7.21
C VAL A 21 1.63 2.57 -7.08
N TYR A 22 0.81 1.56 -7.37
CA TYR A 22 1.24 0.16 -7.38
C TYR A 22 2.42 -0.07 -8.33
N THR A 23 2.33 0.45 -9.56
CA THR A 23 3.41 0.34 -10.56
C THR A 23 4.70 1.03 -10.11
N GLU A 24 4.58 2.20 -9.47
CA GLU A 24 5.73 2.94 -8.95
C GLU A 24 6.38 2.22 -7.75
N LEU A 25 5.57 1.61 -6.88
CA LEU A 25 6.03 0.78 -5.79
C LEU A 25 6.81 -0.44 -6.29
N VAL A 26 6.26 -1.18 -7.27
CA VAL A 26 6.94 -2.34 -7.89
C VAL A 26 8.32 -1.95 -8.41
N LYS A 27 8.41 -0.85 -9.18
CA LYS A 27 9.69 -0.34 -9.69
C LYS A 27 10.65 0.05 -8.58
N ASN A 28 10.16 0.62 -7.48
CA ASN A 28 11.01 0.98 -6.37
C ASN A 28 11.54 -0.25 -5.61
N LEU A 29 10.73 -1.28 -5.46
CA LEU A 29 11.11 -2.53 -4.79
C LEU A 29 12.06 -3.40 -5.61
N GLU A 30 12.09 -3.21 -6.94
CA GLU A 30 13.05 -3.84 -7.83
C GLU A 30 14.49 -3.34 -7.59
N VAL A 31 14.65 -2.08 -7.19
CA VAL A 31 15.95 -1.48 -6.91
C VAL A 31 16.57 -2.11 -5.65
N ASP A 32 17.86 -2.42 -5.72
CA ASP A 32 18.67 -2.96 -4.60
C ASP A 32 18.07 -4.19 -3.92
N ASP A 33 17.32 -5.03 -4.66
CA ASP A 33 16.62 -6.19 -4.11
C ASP A 33 15.66 -5.83 -2.94
N GLY A 34 15.09 -4.62 -2.95
CA GLY A 34 14.22 -4.12 -1.89
C GLY A 34 13.01 -5.01 -1.59
N TRP A 35 12.50 -5.74 -2.59
CA TRP A 35 11.46 -6.75 -2.42
C TRP A 35 11.92 -7.96 -1.58
N LYS A 36 13.19 -8.38 -1.65
CA LYS A 36 13.74 -9.47 -0.81
C LYS A 36 13.84 -9.03 0.64
N GLN A 37 14.25 -7.78 0.87
CA GLN A 37 14.31 -7.19 2.20
C GLN A 37 12.90 -7.10 2.80
N LEU A 38 11.93 -6.63 2.00
CA LEU A 38 10.52 -6.60 2.40
C LEU A 38 10.02 -8.01 2.77
N ALA A 39 10.28 -9.01 1.93
CA ALA A 39 9.85 -10.39 2.20
C ALA A 39 10.43 -10.93 3.53
N ALA A 40 11.67 -10.57 3.88
CA ALA A 40 12.31 -10.97 5.12
C ALA A 40 11.71 -10.30 6.37
N GLU A 41 11.24 -9.05 6.25
CA GLU A 41 10.72 -8.25 7.37
C GLU A 41 9.21 -8.41 7.61
N VAL A 42 8.48 -8.94 6.63
CA VAL A 42 7.05 -9.23 6.76
C VAL A 42 6.85 -10.47 7.64
N ILE A 43 6.35 -10.23 8.86
CA ILE A 43 6.12 -11.24 9.89
C ILE A 43 4.61 -11.44 10.11
N CYS A 44 4.21 -12.68 10.37
CA CYS A 44 2.84 -13.00 10.76
C CYS A 44 2.60 -12.48 12.18
N SER A 45 1.60 -11.61 12.31
CA SER A 45 1.19 -10.97 13.56
C SER A 45 0.73 -11.99 14.62
N GLU A 46 0.30 -13.19 14.21
CA GLU A 46 -0.18 -14.25 15.12
C GLU A 46 0.94 -15.17 15.64
N ASP A 47 1.95 -15.47 14.81
CA ASP A 47 2.99 -16.46 15.10
C ASP A 47 4.38 -15.87 15.32
N CYS A 48 4.56 -14.57 15.10
CA CYS A 48 5.87 -13.87 15.07
C CYS A 48 6.90 -14.51 14.13
N LYS A 49 6.46 -15.35 13.18
CA LYS A 49 7.31 -16.01 12.19
C LYS A 49 7.32 -15.20 10.90
N PRO A 50 8.44 -15.16 10.18
CA PRO A 50 8.47 -14.55 8.85
C PRO A 50 7.51 -15.28 7.91
N TYR A 51 6.69 -14.52 7.17
CA TYR A 51 5.79 -15.09 6.16
C TYR A 51 6.57 -15.79 5.05
N TYR A 52 7.74 -15.23 4.71
CA TYR A 52 8.57 -15.73 3.63
C TYR A 52 9.84 -16.37 4.18
N THR A 53 10.01 -17.67 3.88
CA THR A 53 11.29 -18.34 4.08
C THR A 53 12.25 -17.97 2.94
N ALA A 54 13.56 -18.07 3.18
CA ALA A 54 14.57 -17.88 2.13
C ALA A 54 14.31 -18.78 0.90
N LYS A 55 13.78 -19.99 1.11
CA LYS A 55 13.35 -20.89 0.04
C LYS A 55 12.23 -20.27 -0.81
N ARG A 56 11.20 -19.71 -0.18
CA ARG A 56 10.08 -19.05 -0.90
C ARG A 56 10.56 -17.81 -1.67
N VAL A 57 11.46 -17.03 -1.09
CA VAL A 57 12.07 -15.87 -1.77
C VAL A 57 12.85 -16.32 -3.01
N GLN A 58 13.61 -17.41 -2.90
CA GLN A 58 14.34 -18.00 -4.03
C GLN A 58 13.39 -18.54 -5.12
N GLU A 59 12.28 -19.16 -4.75
CA GLU A 59 11.23 -19.61 -5.69
C GLU A 59 10.66 -18.41 -6.46
N ILE A 60 10.35 -17.30 -5.79
CA ILE A 60 9.85 -16.07 -6.42
C ILE A 60 10.89 -15.49 -7.38
N SER A 61 12.15 -15.42 -6.96
CA SER A 61 13.26 -14.96 -7.81
C SER A 61 13.42 -15.81 -9.07
N SER A 62 13.06 -17.10 -9.01
CA SER A 62 13.16 -18.03 -10.14
C SER A 62 11.93 -18.01 -11.05
N GLN A 63 10.85 -17.32 -10.64
CA GLN A 63 9.60 -17.18 -11.39
C GLN A 63 9.59 -15.97 -12.34
N GLU A 64 10.73 -15.30 -12.54
CA GLU A 64 10.86 -14.27 -13.58
C GLU A 64 10.46 -14.86 -14.93
N SER A 65 9.36 -14.31 -15.46
CA SER A 65 8.76 -14.69 -16.72
C SER A 65 8.60 -13.43 -17.55
N PHE A 66 8.41 -13.56 -18.87
CA PHE A 66 8.35 -12.46 -19.84
C PHE A 66 7.36 -11.31 -19.52
N HIS A 67 6.49 -11.45 -18.51
CA HIS A 67 5.47 -10.46 -18.15
C HIS A 67 5.31 -10.18 -16.66
N ARG A 68 6.13 -10.76 -15.75
CA ARG A 68 6.03 -10.50 -14.30
C ARG A 68 7.40 -10.44 -13.65
N ASN A 69 7.69 -9.32 -13.01
CA ASN A 69 8.90 -9.12 -12.23
C ASN A 69 8.68 -9.64 -10.80
N SER A 70 9.73 -10.16 -10.16
CA SER A 70 9.73 -10.72 -8.80
C SER A 70 8.99 -9.87 -7.74
N PRO A 71 9.11 -8.52 -7.71
CA PRO A 71 8.36 -7.70 -6.76
C PRO A 71 6.84 -7.76 -6.96
N GLU A 72 6.35 -7.84 -8.21
CA GLU A 72 4.91 -7.94 -8.48
C GLU A 72 4.35 -9.28 -7.99
N VAL A 73 5.11 -10.36 -8.18
CA VAL A 73 4.74 -11.69 -7.70
C VAL A 73 4.66 -11.71 -6.18
N LEU A 74 5.64 -11.10 -5.49
CA LEU A 74 5.64 -10.97 -4.04
C LEU A 74 4.41 -10.20 -3.53
N LEU A 75 4.13 -9.01 -4.08
CA LEU A 75 3.01 -8.19 -3.62
C LEU A 75 1.66 -8.89 -3.80
N ARG A 76 1.46 -9.60 -4.93
CA ARG A 76 0.25 -10.41 -5.15
C ARG A 76 0.15 -11.59 -4.20
N ASP A 77 1.28 -12.19 -3.80
CA ASP A 77 1.31 -13.29 -2.85
C ASP A 77 0.96 -12.78 -1.44
N MET A 78 1.46 -11.61 -1.05
CA MET A 78 1.10 -10.93 0.21
C MET A 78 -0.39 -10.59 0.28
N ASP A 79 -0.96 -10.08 -0.81
CA ASP A 79 -2.39 -9.80 -0.92
C ASP A 79 -3.24 -11.06 -0.69
N LYS A 80 -2.86 -12.19 -1.32
CA LYS A 80 -3.54 -13.48 -1.13
C LYS A 80 -3.40 -14.05 0.28
N MET A 81 -2.31 -13.72 0.96
CA MET A 81 -2.10 -14.10 2.37
C MET A 81 -2.86 -13.20 3.34
N GLY A 82 -3.54 -12.16 2.84
CA GLY A 82 -4.26 -11.20 3.66
C GLY A 82 -3.35 -10.21 4.38
N VAL A 83 -2.09 -10.05 3.93
CA VAL A 83 -1.18 -9.05 4.49
C VAL A 83 -1.71 -7.66 4.15
N THR A 84 -1.95 -6.86 5.18
CA THR A 84 -2.53 -5.54 5.04
C THR A 84 -1.50 -4.52 4.54
N ILE A 85 -1.97 -3.42 3.93
CA ILE A 85 -1.09 -2.31 3.55
C ILE A 85 -0.27 -1.78 4.74
N ASN A 86 -0.86 -1.75 5.96
CA ASN A 86 -0.17 -1.26 7.15
C ASN A 86 0.99 -2.16 7.55
N GLU A 87 0.82 -3.48 7.50
CA GLU A 87 1.90 -4.45 7.76
C GLU A 87 3.04 -4.29 6.73
N ILE A 88 2.70 -4.04 5.47
CA ILE A 88 3.68 -3.77 4.41
C ILE A 88 4.42 -2.46 4.70
N ILE A 89 3.72 -1.38 5.08
CA ILE A 89 4.34 -0.10 5.45
C ILE A 89 5.31 -0.29 6.63
N ASP A 90 4.91 -1.01 7.66
CA ASP A 90 5.76 -1.23 8.83
C ASP A 90 6.97 -2.09 8.51
N ALA A 91 6.83 -3.11 7.66
CA ALA A 91 7.97 -3.86 7.15
C ALA A 91 8.92 -2.97 6.31
N LEU A 92 8.40 -2.10 5.45
CA LEU A 92 9.21 -1.15 4.67
C LEU A 92 9.97 -0.15 5.54
N LYS A 93 9.38 0.30 6.65
CA LYS A 93 10.06 1.15 7.64
C LYS A 93 11.23 0.40 8.29
N LYS A 94 11.06 -0.88 8.63
CA LYS A 94 12.15 -1.73 9.16
C LYS A 94 13.28 -1.89 8.13
N CYS A 95 12.94 -2.07 6.85
CA CYS A 95 13.90 -2.06 5.75
C CYS A 95 14.56 -0.69 5.49
N ARG A 96 14.17 0.37 6.21
CA ARG A 96 14.57 1.76 5.95
C ARG A 96 14.24 2.24 4.53
N ASN A 97 13.29 1.59 3.85
CA ASN A 97 12.84 1.99 2.53
C ASN A 97 11.77 3.09 2.63
N ASN A 98 12.20 4.26 3.08
CA ASN A 98 11.34 5.42 3.27
C ASN A 98 10.69 5.90 1.95
N ARG A 99 11.30 5.58 0.80
CA ARG A 99 10.75 5.93 -0.51
C ARG A 99 9.49 5.13 -0.82
N ALA A 100 9.54 3.80 -0.65
CA ALA A 100 8.38 2.93 -0.81
C ALA A 100 7.23 3.33 0.14
N VAL A 101 7.54 3.64 1.40
CA VAL A 101 6.54 4.11 2.38
C VAL A 101 5.82 5.36 1.88
N ARG A 102 6.56 6.37 1.41
CA ARG A 102 5.98 7.61 0.88
C ARG A 102 5.11 7.38 -0.36
N ILE A 103 5.51 6.46 -1.24
CA ILE A 103 4.72 6.09 -2.43
C ILE A 103 3.35 5.58 -1.98
N ILE A 104 3.32 4.61 -1.07
CA ILE A 104 2.08 4.02 -0.54
C ILE A 104 1.22 5.09 0.16
N GLU A 105 1.80 5.86 1.10
CA GLU A 105 1.09 6.91 1.83
C GLU A 105 0.51 7.98 0.90
N SER A 106 1.23 8.34 -0.17
CA SER A 106 0.74 9.28 -1.18
C SER A 106 -0.46 8.73 -1.94
N GLY A 107 -0.45 7.44 -2.25
CA GLY A 107 -1.56 6.74 -2.91
C GLY A 107 -2.79 6.64 -2.03
N LEU A 108 -2.60 6.30 -0.75
CA LEU A 108 -3.69 6.27 0.23
C LEU A 108 -4.34 7.65 0.40
N LYS A 109 -3.53 8.71 0.52
CA LYS A 109 -4.04 10.09 0.59
C LYS A 109 -4.80 10.50 -0.68
N ALA A 110 -4.30 10.14 -1.86
CA ALA A 110 -4.98 10.39 -3.12
C ALA A 110 -6.32 9.64 -3.23
N SER A 111 -6.39 8.40 -2.74
CA SER A 111 -7.65 7.63 -2.68
C SER A 111 -8.67 8.24 -1.71
N ILE A 112 -8.23 8.89 -0.63
CA ILE A 112 -9.12 9.59 0.32
C ILE A 112 -9.57 10.95 -0.25
N HIS A 113 -8.67 11.70 -0.90
CA HIS A 113 -8.96 13.01 -1.49
C HIS A 113 -9.70 12.95 -2.84
N GLY A 114 -9.69 11.80 -3.53
CA GLY A 114 -10.43 11.57 -4.77
C GLY A 114 -11.96 11.62 -4.61
N CYS A 115 -12.47 11.75 -3.38
CA CYS A 115 -13.89 11.90 -3.07
C CYS A 115 -14.32 13.34 -2.71
N GLN A 116 -13.43 14.35 -2.84
CA GLN A 116 -13.75 15.77 -2.63
C GLN A 116 -13.62 16.63 -3.90
N SER A 117 -13.68 16.03 -5.07
CA SER A 117 -13.83 16.77 -6.33
C SER A 117 -15.27 16.63 -6.84
N GLU A 118 -16.18 17.39 -6.24
CA GLU A 118 -17.46 17.91 -6.78
C GLU A 118 -18.47 18.22 -5.66
N GLN A 119 -18.07 19.07 -4.71
CA GLN A 119 -19.02 20.06 -4.19
C GLN A 119 -18.34 21.42 -4.30
N VAL A 120 -18.48 22.00 -5.48
CA VAL A 120 -18.42 23.45 -5.65
C VAL A 120 -19.56 24.00 -4.79
N ASN A 121 -19.27 24.31 -3.53
CA ASN A 121 -20.09 25.24 -2.77
C ASN A 121 -19.84 26.60 -3.43
N LEU A 122 -20.61 26.87 -4.49
CA LEU A 122 -20.86 28.23 -4.96
C LEU A 122 -21.40 28.97 -3.74
N VAL A 123 -20.51 29.68 -3.07
CA VAL A 123 -20.89 30.62 -2.03
C VAL A 123 -21.66 31.72 -2.75
N ASP A 124 -22.98 31.61 -2.72
CA ASP A 124 -23.91 32.67 -3.03
C ASP A 124 -23.68 33.81 -2.01
N ARG A 125 -22.76 34.72 -2.34
CA ARG A 125 -22.53 35.97 -1.60
C ARG A 125 -22.37 37.14 -2.55
N GLU A 126 -23.40 37.39 -3.35
CA GLU A 126 -23.72 38.75 -3.82
C GLU A 126 -25.19 39.05 -3.48
N GLY A 127 -25.44 39.14 -2.17
CA GLY A 127 -26.70 39.59 -1.57
C GLY A 127 -26.47 40.65 -0.49
N ILE A 128 -25.36 41.38 -0.52
CA ILE A 128 -25.05 42.47 0.42
C ILE A 128 -24.52 43.67 -0.38
N ASP A 129 -25.42 44.36 -1.10
CA ASP A 129 -25.23 45.79 -1.41
C ASP A 129 -26.59 46.49 -1.56
N ARG A 130 -27.45 46.27 -0.54
CA ARG A 130 -28.48 47.23 -0.16
C ARG A 130 -28.14 47.64 1.27
N LEU A 131 -27.31 48.68 1.42
CA LEU A 131 -27.32 49.63 2.54
C LEU A 131 -26.35 50.78 2.25
#